data_AF-F7DVN2-F1
#
_entry.id   AF-F7DVN2-F1
#
_cell.length_a   1.000
_cell.length_b   1.000
_cell.length_c   1.000
_cell.angle_alpha   90.00
_cell.angle_beta   90.00
_cell.angle_gamma   90.00
#
_symmetry.space_group_name_H-M   'P 1'
#
loop_
_entity.id
_entity.type
_entity.pdbx_description
1 polymer ?
#
loop_
_entity_poly.entity_id
_entity_poly.type
_entity_poly.pdbx_seq_one_letter_code
_entity_poly.pdbx_strand_id
1 'polypeptide(L)'
;IFSFFSKPKITLKNYINQLKLLSSTLMSSIAKEEEIAADLQLKSRVFSFGEYKGDYQQDVGQSEQKVVEVYRKCIGDCESSLGTLQMLTIIEHQLDELLENLERVPAWKIEQVEKAKEKERRIRLREEKMKLLKEMQEERLKKALARAQATIKKKTGRKLMYRSEPVVSKVKGDEGETFYDREKEELLFFFT
;
A
#
# COMPACT_ATOMS: atom_id res chain seq x y z
N ILE A 1 76.18 6.48 -85.89
CA ILE A 1 75.10 7.48 -85.67
C ILE A 1 73.75 6.80 -85.37
N PHE A 2 73.32 5.80 -86.15
CA PHE A 2 72.02 5.12 -85.96
C PHE A 2 71.82 4.37 -84.61
N SER A 3 72.88 3.82 -84.01
CA SER A 3 72.77 3.08 -82.74
C SER A 3 72.54 3.97 -81.50
N PHE A 4 72.99 5.23 -81.55
CA PHE A 4 72.92 6.16 -80.42
C PHE A 4 71.49 6.65 -80.15
N PHE A 5 70.69 6.85 -81.20
CA PHE A 5 69.28 7.26 -81.10
C PHE A 5 68.30 6.10 -80.85
N SER A 6 68.73 4.84 -80.99
CA SER A 6 67.88 3.66 -80.82
C SER A 6 67.69 3.28 -79.34
N LYS A 7 68.77 3.32 -78.55
CA LYS A 7 68.74 3.04 -77.10
C LYS A 7 67.74 3.92 -76.31
N PRO A 8 67.73 5.27 -76.45
CA PRO A 8 66.78 6.11 -75.73
C PRO A 8 65.32 5.92 -76.19
N LYS A 9 65.10 5.51 -77.46
CA LYS A 9 63.77 5.18 -77.96
C LYS A 9 63.24 3.87 -77.34
N ILE A 10 64.11 2.89 -77.11
CA ILE A 10 63.73 1.63 -76.46
C ILE A 10 63.41 1.86 -74.98
N THR A 11 64.22 2.66 -74.26
CA THR A 11 63.94 2.99 -72.85
C THR A 11 62.65 3.79 -72.69
N LEU A 12 62.38 4.75 -73.58
CA LEU A 12 61.13 5.51 -73.58
C LEU A 12 59.91 4.62 -73.87
N LYS A 13 60.00 3.68 -74.83
CA LYS A 13 58.94 2.69 -75.10
C LYS A 13 58.66 1.80 -73.89
N ASN A 14 59.71 1.34 -73.21
CA ASN A 14 59.57 0.53 -72.00
C ASN A 14 58.88 1.32 -70.88
N TYR A 15 59.25 2.58 -70.68
CA TYR A 15 58.60 3.47 -69.71
C TYR A 15 57.12 3.72 -70.05
N ILE A 16 56.81 3.96 -71.33
CA ILE A 16 55.41 4.09 -71.79
C ILE A 16 54.62 2.81 -71.52
N ASN A 17 55.21 1.63 -71.75
CA ASN A 17 54.56 0.36 -71.48
C ASN A 17 54.35 0.12 -69.97
N GLN A 18 55.32 0.49 -69.13
CA GLN A 18 55.19 0.45 -67.68
C GLN A 18 54.07 1.38 -67.17
N LEU A 19 54.01 2.61 -67.68
CA LEU A 19 52.95 3.55 -67.33
C LEU A 19 51.56 3.06 -67.76
N LYS A 20 51.45 2.45 -68.95
CA LYS A 20 50.20 1.85 -69.42
C LYS A 20 49.77 0.69 -68.52
N LEU A 21 50.71 -0.16 -68.10
CA LEU A 21 50.45 -1.25 -67.18
C LEU A 21 49.95 -0.71 -65.83
N LEU A 22 50.64 0.28 -65.26
CA LEU A 22 50.26 0.91 -64.00
C LEU A 22 48.87 1.55 -64.09
N SER A 23 48.60 2.27 -65.18
CA SER A 23 47.28 2.86 -65.43
C SER A 23 46.19 1.80 -65.50
N SER A 24 46.43 0.67 -66.15
CA SER A 24 45.48 -0.45 -66.22
C SER A 24 45.24 -1.07 -64.83
N THR A 25 46.30 -1.25 -64.03
CA THR A 25 46.19 -1.79 -62.67
C THR A 25 45.40 -0.86 -61.75
N LEU A 26 45.68 0.45 -61.79
CA LEU A 26 44.97 1.44 -60.98
C LEU A 26 43.49 1.53 -61.38
N MET A 27 43.18 1.53 -62.68
CA MET A 27 41.80 1.52 -63.15
C MET A 27 41.03 0.29 -62.67
N SER A 28 41.67 -0.89 -62.65
CA SER A 28 41.03 -2.10 -62.10
C SER A 28 40.82 -2.02 -60.59
N SER A 29 41.73 -1.37 -59.85
CA SER A 29 41.57 -1.15 -58.41
C SER A 29 40.44 -0.19 -58.09
N ILE A 30 40.32 0.92 -58.85
CA ILE A 30 39.24 1.89 -58.69
C ILE A 30 37.88 1.22 -58.91
N ALA A 31 37.73 0.43 -59.97
CA ALA A 31 36.48 -0.27 -60.25
C ALA A 31 36.07 -1.23 -59.12
N LYS A 32 37.02 -1.92 -58.49
CA LYS A 32 36.74 -2.79 -57.33
C LYS A 32 36.33 -2.00 -56.09
N GLU A 33 36.99 -0.89 -55.81
CA GLU A 33 36.64 -0.03 -54.69
C GLU A 33 35.25 0.63 -54.89
N GLU A 34 34.91 1.01 -56.13
CA GLU A 34 33.58 1.52 -56.48
C GLU A 34 32.50 0.45 -56.29
N GLU A 35 32.77 -0.81 -56.65
CA GLU A 35 31.87 -1.95 -56.40
C GLU A 35 31.65 -2.16 -54.89
N ILE A 36 32.71 -2.17 -54.09
CA ILE A 36 32.65 -2.30 -52.63
C ILE A 36 31.87 -1.12 -52.01
N ALA A 37 32.10 0.10 -52.49
CA ALA A 37 31.39 1.29 -52.02
C ALA A 37 29.89 1.21 -52.34
N ALA A 38 29.52 0.74 -53.54
CA ALA A 38 28.14 0.54 -53.93
C ALA A 38 27.46 -0.55 -53.07
N ASP A 39 28.14 -1.65 -52.80
CA ASP A 39 27.65 -2.72 -51.92
C ASP A 39 27.47 -2.25 -50.48
N LEU A 40 28.42 -1.49 -49.93
CA LEU A 40 28.31 -0.89 -48.60
C LEU A 40 27.18 0.12 -48.52
N GLN A 41 26.99 0.93 -49.57
CA GLN A 41 25.89 1.88 -49.64
C GLN A 41 24.54 1.17 -49.73
N LEU A 42 24.45 0.10 -50.53
CA LEU A 42 23.26 -0.74 -50.61
C LEU A 42 22.97 -1.39 -49.26
N LYS A 43 23.99 -1.95 -48.61
CA LYS A 43 23.89 -2.53 -47.28
C LYS A 43 23.40 -1.48 -46.29
N SER A 44 24.07 -0.33 -46.18
CA SER A 44 23.64 0.78 -45.34
C SER A 44 22.19 1.17 -45.61
N ARG A 45 21.79 1.32 -46.88
CA ARG A 45 20.41 1.67 -47.26
C ARG A 45 19.41 0.59 -46.89
N VAL A 46 19.70 -0.69 -47.10
CA VAL A 46 18.83 -1.83 -46.74
C VAL A 46 18.70 -1.92 -45.21
N PHE A 47 19.81 -1.76 -44.49
CA PHE A 47 19.82 -1.72 -43.02
C PHE A 47 19.17 -0.45 -42.45
N SER A 48 19.10 0.64 -43.21
CA SER A 48 18.43 1.90 -42.82
C SER A 48 16.96 1.97 -43.26
N PHE A 49 16.54 1.25 -44.31
CA PHE A 49 15.15 1.18 -44.79
C PHE A 49 14.28 0.28 -43.90
N GLY A 50 14.87 -0.65 -43.17
CA GLY A 50 14.22 -1.29 -42.04
C GLY A 50 14.42 -0.40 -40.82
N GLU A 51 13.59 0.63 -40.70
CA GLU A 51 13.35 1.46 -39.50
C GLU A 51 14.54 1.59 -38.54
N TYR A 52 15.06 2.81 -38.41
CA TYR A 52 15.76 3.20 -37.19
C TYR A 52 14.94 2.74 -35.98
N LYS A 53 15.41 1.67 -35.33
CA LYS A 53 14.76 0.94 -34.24
C LYS A 53 14.83 1.73 -32.93
N GLY A 54 14.41 2.99 -32.96
CA GLY A 54 14.24 3.80 -31.75
C GLY A 54 13.36 3.07 -30.74
N ASP A 55 12.30 2.41 -31.22
CA ASP A 55 11.37 1.67 -30.37
C ASP A 55 12.01 0.44 -29.71
N TYR A 56 12.81 -0.37 -30.42
CA TYR A 56 13.49 -1.52 -29.78
C TYR A 56 14.56 -1.05 -28.79
N GLN A 57 15.28 0.02 -29.11
CA GLN A 57 16.33 0.54 -28.23
C GLN A 57 15.73 1.23 -26.99
N GLN A 58 14.55 1.85 -27.14
CA GLN A 58 13.76 2.39 -26.04
C GLN A 58 13.12 1.28 -25.19
N ASP A 59 12.64 0.19 -25.79
CA ASP A 59 12.06 -0.97 -25.10
C ASP A 59 13.12 -1.75 -24.30
N VAL A 60 14.31 -1.93 -24.88
CA VAL A 60 15.46 -2.51 -24.17
C VAL A 60 15.88 -1.63 -22.99
N GLY A 61 15.96 -0.31 -23.17
CA GLY A 61 16.27 0.63 -22.09
C GLY A 61 15.23 0.63 -20.96
N GLN A 62 13.95 0.51 -21.29
CA GLN A 62 12.88 0.37 -20.28
C GLN A 62 13.00 -0.94 -19.50
N SER A 63 13.34 -2.04 -20.18
CA SER A 63 13.55 -3.34 -19.56
C SER A 63 14.75 -3.31 -18.60
N GLU A 64 15.87 -2.70 -19.00
CA GLU A 64 17.05 -2.52 -18.13
C GLU A 64 16.72 -1.69 -16.88
N GLN A 65 16.01 -0.57 -17.03
CA GLN A 65 15.56 0.23 -15.90
C GLN A 65 14.66 -0.55 -14.94
N LYS A 66 13.78 -1.40 -15.49
CA LYS A 66 12.89 -2.22 -14.67
C LYS A 66 13.66 -3.27 -13.88
N VAL A 67 14.66 -3.90 -14.49
CA VAL A 67 15.54 -4.85 -13.80
C VAL A 67 16.27 -4.18 -12.63
N VAL A 68 16.79 -2.97 -12.84
CA VAL A 68 17.43 -2.18 -11.76
C VAL A 68 16.43 -1.85 -10.64
N GLU A 69 15.20 -1.46 -10.97
CA GLU A 69 14.15 -1.16 -9.99
C GLU A 69 13.81 -2.38 -9.13
N VAL A 70 13.64 -3.54 -9.76
CA VAL A 70 13.34 -4.80 -9.07
C VAL A 70 14.51 -5.21 -8.20
N TYR A 71 15.74 -5.16 -8.73
CA TYR A 71 16.95 -5.46 -7.97
C TYR A 71 17.05 -4.60 -6.70
N ARG A 72 16.85 -3.28 -6.81
CA ARG A 72 16.89 -2.37 -5.67
C ARG A 72 15.84 -2.71 -4.59
N LYS A 73 14.64 -3.10 -5.00
CA LYS A 73 13.55 -3.44 -4.06
C LYS A 73 13.77 -4.78 -3.35
N CYS A 74 14.29 -5.77 -4.07
CA CYS A 74 14.44 -7.12 -3.56
C CYS A 74 15.75 -7.32 -2.79
N ILE A 75 16.84 -6.73 -3.27
CA ILE A 75 18.21 -7.01 -2.79
C ILE A 75 18.85 -5.76 -2.17
N GLY A 76 18.60 -4.57 -2.74
CA GLY A 76 19.17 -3.30 -2.26
C GLY A 76 20.05 -2.61 -3.31
N ASP A 77 20.80 -1.60 -2.88
CA ASP A 77 21.67 -0.83 -3.79
C ASP A 77 22.96 -1.58 -4.14
N CYS A 78 23.34 -1.51 -5.42
CA CYS A 78 24.60 -2.04 -5.91
C CYS A 78 25.72 -1.01 -5.69
N GLU A 79 26.81 -1.39 -5.01
CA GLU A 79 28.02 -0.54 -4.94
C GLU A 79 28.88 -0.64 -6.22
N SER A 80 28.68 -1.67 -7.04
CA SER A 80 29.39 -1.94 -8.29
C SER A 80 28.44 -1.97 -9.50
N SER A 81 28.92 -1.58 -10.68
CA SER A 81 28.15 -1.63 -11.92
C SER A 81 27.93 -3.08 -12.39
N LEU A 82 26.93 -3.75 -11.84
CA LEU A 82 26.50 -5.06 -12.31
C LEU A 82 25.84 -4.94 -13.68
N GLY A 83 26.10 -5.89 -14.57
CA GLY A 83 25.38 -5.97 -15.84
C GLY A 83 23.93 -6.45 -15.62
N THR A 84 23.01 -6.08 -16.52
CA THR A 84 21.59 -6.47 -16.46
C THR A 84 21.40 -7.98 -16.31
N LEU A 85 22.18 -8.79 -17.03
CA LEU A 85 22.12 -10.25 -16.93
C LEU A 85 22.53 -10.75 -15.54
N GLN A 86 23.55 -10.15 -14.93
CA GLN A 86 23.99 -10.52 -13.58
C GLN A 86 22.93 -10.15 -12.54
N MET A 87 22.30 -8.98 -12.69
CA MET A 87 21.18 -8.58 -11.83
C MET A 87 20.03 -9.58 -11.93
N LEU A 88 19.67 -10.01 -13.14
CA LEU A 88 18.63 -11.02 -13.35
C LEU A 88 18.97 -12.36 -12.68
N THR A 89 20.18 -12.87 -12.85
CA THR A 89 20.60 -14.12 -12.20
C THR A 89 20.54 -14.05 -10.67
N ILE A 90 20.91 -12.92 -10.08
CA ILE A 90 20.81 -12.72 -8.62
C ILE A 90 19.34 -12.65 -8.19
N ILE A 91 18.48 -11.96 -8.95
CA ILE A 91 17.04 -11.90 -8.67
C ILE A 91 16.43 -13.31 -8.74
N GLU A 92 16.73 -14.08 -9.78
CA GLU A 92 16.25 -15.47 -9.93
C GLU A 92 16.67 -16.32 -8.74
N HIS A 93 17.94 -16.26 -8.34
CA HIS A 93 18.43 -17.00 -7.19
C HIS A 93 17.71 -16.61 -5.89
N GLN A 94 17.48 -15.31 -5.65
CA GLN A 94 16.72 -14.85 -4.49
C GLN A 94 15.27 -15.34 -4.52
N LEU A 95 14.63 -15.37 -5.69
CA LEU A 95 13.29 -15.92 -5.84
C LEU A 95 13.25 -17.41 -5.50
N ASP A 96 14.21 -18.19 -6.00
CA ASP A 96 14.31 -19.62 -5.70
C ASP A 96 14.52 -19.87 -4.21
N GLU A 97 15.42 -19.13 -3.56
CA GLU A 97 15.65 -19.23 -2.10
C GLU A 97 14.37 -18.91 -1.31
N LEU A 98 13.62 -17.88 -1.70
CA LEU A 98 12.36 -17.52 -1.04
C LEU A 98 11.29 -18.59 -1.23
N LEU A 99 11.21 -19.20 -2.41
CA LEU A 99 10.27 -20.29 -2.70
C LEU A 99 10.61 -21.55 -1.91
N GLU A 100 11.89 -21.93 -1.85
CA GLU A 100 12.34 -23.03 -1.00
C GLU A 100 12.04 -22.79 0.48
N ASN A 101 12.30 -21.57 0.96
CA ASN A 101 12.01 -21.20 2.34
C ASN A 101 10.52 -21.27 2.65
N LEU A 102 9.66 -20.88 1.68
CA LEU A 102 8.21 -20.97 1.80
C LEU A 102 7.74 -22.43 1.90
N GLU A 103 8.29 -23.32 1.08
CA GLU A 103 7.98 -24.75 1.13
C GLU A 103 8.45 -25.42 2.42
N ARG A 104 9.60 -24.98 2.96
CA ARG A 104 10.16 -25.49 4.21
C ARG A 104 9.45 -24.98 5.47
N VAL A 105 8.51 -24.03 5.36
CA VAL A 105 7.80 -23.52 6.55
C VAL A 105 6.99 -24.64 7.20
N PRO A 106 7.26 -24.99 8.48
CA PRO A 106 6.55 -26.08 9.11
C PRO A 106 5.11 -25.70 9.45
N ALA A 107 4.18 -26.64 9.27
CA ALA A 107 2.74 -26.42 9.44
C ALA A 107 2.36 -25.83 10.81
N TRP A 108 3.05 -26.21 11.89
CA TRP A 108 2.79 -25.69 13.23
C TRP A 108 3.00 -24.17 13.32
N LYS A 109 3.94 -23.60 12.56
CA LYS A 109 4.23 -22.17 12.57
C LYS A 109 3.12 -21.40 11.84
N ILE A 110 2.62 -21.97 10.74
CA ILE A 110 1.47 -21.44 10.00
C ILE A 110 0.24 -21.42 10.91
N GLU A 111 -0.05 -22.54 11.58
CA GLU A 111 -1.19 -22.65 12.49
C GLU A 111 -1.10 -21.63 13.65
N GLN A 112 0.09 -21.39 14.21
CA GLN A 112 0.28 -20.36 15.23
C GLN A 112 -0.02 -18.95 14.71
N VAL A 113 0.45 -18.62 13.51
CA VAL A 113 0.19 -17.32 12.87
C VAL A 113 -1.30 -17.15 12.57
N GLU A 114 -1.96 -18.18 12.06
CA GLU A 114 -3.41 -18.17 11.81
C GLU A 114 -4.21 -17.99 13.10
N LYS A 115 -3.86 -18.75 14.16
CA LYS A 115 -4.48 -18.61 15.48
C LYS A 115 -4.28 -17.20 16.06
N ALA A 116 -3.10 -16.62 15.91
CA ALA A 116 -2.81 -15.25 16.35
C ALA A 116 -3.67 -14.22 15.59
N LYS A 117 -3.70 -14.32 14.26
CA LYS A 117 -4.48 -13.43 13.39
C LYS A 117 -5.98 -13.53 13.67
N GLU A 118 -6.50 -14.74 13.87
CA GLU A 118 -7.90 -14.97 14.22
C GLU A 118 -8.21 -14.46 15.64
N LYS A 119 -7.30 -14.62 16.60
CA LYS A 119 -7.45 -14.08 17.95
C LYS A 119 -7.50 -12.54 17.93
N GLU A 120 -6.61 -11.90 17.19
CA GLU A 120 -6.58 -10.44 17.02
C GLU A 120 -7.89 -9.94 16.39
N ARG A 121 -8.34 -10.57 15.29
CA ARG A 121 -9.63 -10.27 14.65
C ARG A 121 -10.79 -10.34 15.65
N ARG A 122 -10.83 -11.39 16.48
CA ARG A 122 -11.88 -11.55 17.50
C ARG A 122 -11.83 -10.48 18.58
N ILE A 123 -10.63 -10.10 19.03
CA ILE A 123 -10.45 -9.04 20.03
C ILE A 123 -10.95 -7.72 19.46
N ARG A 124 -10.51 -7.36 18.25
CA ARG A 124 -10.92 -6.14 17.56
C ARG A 124 -12.44 -6.03 17.42
N LEU A 125 -13.11 -7.12 16.99
CA LEU A 125 -14.56 -7.13 16.86
C LEU A 125 -15.27 -6.94 18.22
N ARG A 126 -14.75 -7.53 19.29
CA ARG A 126 -15.29 -7.35 20.65
C ARG A 126 -15.08 -5.93 21.14
N GLU A 127 -13.91 -5.36 20.92
CA GLU A 127 -13.59 -3.97 21.30
C GLU A 127 -14.50 -2.98 20.58
N GLU A 128 -14.70 -3.14 19.27
CA GLU A 128 -15.61 -2.32 18.47
C GLU A 128 -17.05 -2.42 19.01
N LYS A 129 -17.53 -3.63 19.34
CA LYS A 129 -18.85 -3.82 19.95
C LYS A 129 -18.97 -3.17 21.32
N MET A 130 -17.96 -3.34 22.18
CA MET A 130 -17.95 -2.74 23.52
C MET A 130 -17.90 -1.22 23.46
N LYS A 131 -17.14 -0.67 22.51
CA LYS A 131 -17.06 0.77 22.26
C LYS A 131 -18.41 1.33 21.85
N LEU A 132 -19.11 0.69 20.91
CA LEU A 132 -20.44 1.11 20.49
C LEU A 132 -21.47 1.09 21.64
N LEU A 133 -21.43 0.03 22.47
CA LEU A 133 -22.30 -0.05 23.64
C LEU A 133 -22.00 1.06 24.67
N LYS A 134 -20.71 1.35 24.88
CA LYS A 134 -20.27 2.42 25.78
C LYS A 134 -20.71 3.79 25.28
N GLU A 135 -20.54 4.09 24.00
CA GLU A 135 -21.00 5.33 23.38
C GLU A 135 -22.52 5.51 23.51
N MET A 136 -23.30 4.44 23.26
CA MET A 136 -24.75 4.47 23.45
C MET A 136 -25.12 4.73 24.92
N GLN A 137 -24.41 4.13 25.88
CA GLN A 137 -24.64 4.35 27.31
C GLN A 137 -24.27 5.78 27.73
N GLU A 138 -23.14 6.29 27.25
CA GLU A 138 -22.69 7.66 27.48
C GLU A 138 -23.70 8.68 26.93
N GLU A 139 -24.24 8.47 25.73
CA GLU A 139 -25.29 9.32 25.16
C GLU A 139 -26.58 9.31 25.99
N ARG A 140 -26.99 8.14 26.49
CA ARG A 140 -28.16 8.03 27.40
C ARG A 140 -27.92 8.81 28.69
N LEU A 141 -26.73 8.65 29.29
CA LEU A 141 -26.36 9.33 30.54
C LEU A 141 -26.32 10.85 30.32
N LYS A 142 -25.68 11.31 29.24
CA LYS A 142 -25.61 12.72 28.85
C LYS A 142 -27.00 13.33 28.67
N LYS A 143 -27.92 12.62 28.01
CA LYS A 143 -29.31 13.06 27.84
C LYS A 143 -30.08 13.12 29.16
N ALA A 144 -29.89 12.17 30.06
CA ALA A 144 -30.51 12.18 31.39
C ALA A 144 -29.98 13.34 32.24
N LEU A 145 -28.66 13.58 32.22
CA LEU A 145 -28.01 14.67 32.91
C LEU A 145 -28.50 16.03 32.38
N ALA A 146 -28.57 16.20 31.06
CA ALA A 146 -29.12 17.42 30.45
C ALA A 146 -30.58 17.68 30.86
N ARG A 147 -31.42 16.63 30.99
CA ARG A 147 -32.79 16.77 31.49
C ARG A 147 -32.84 17.18 32.97
N ALA A 148 -31.94 16.65 33.79
CA ALA A 148 -31.86 16.99 35.21
C ALA A 148 -31.36 18.42 35.44
N GLN A 149 -30.42 18.89 34.62
CA GLN A 149 -29.91 20.26 34.66
C GLN A 149 -30.85 21.29 34.01
N ALA A 150 -31.74 20.85 33.12
CA ALA A 150 -32.69 21.75 32.47
C ALA A 150 -33.56 22.45 33.52
N THR A 151 -33.61 23.78 33.45
CA THR A 151 -34.40 24.60 34.36
C THR A 151 -35.87 24.17 34.30
N ILE A 152 -36.41 23.71 35.43
CA ILE A 152 -37.81 23.34 35.54
C ILE A 152 -38.64 24.62 35.38
N LYS A 153 -39.36 24.74 34.26
CA LYS A 153 -40.36 25.80 34.08
C LYS A 153 -41.47 25.58 35.09
N LYS A 154 -41.46 26.35 36.19
CA LYS A 154 -42.53 26.36 37.17
C LYS A 154 -43.81 26.76 36.44
N LYS A 155 -44.71 25.81 36.22
CA LYS A 155 -46.04 26.11 35.72
C LYS A 155 -46.79 26.80 36.85
N THR A 156 -47.00 28.11 36.76
CA THR A 156 -48.02 28.79 37.55
C THR A 156 -49.38 28.29 37.09
N GLY A 157 -49.91 27.29 37.81
CA GLY A 157 -51.26 26.80 37.62
C GLY A 157 -52.30 27.79 38.15
N ARG A 158 -53.59 27.41 38.12
CA ARG A 158 -54.63 28.14 38.85
C ARG A 158 -54.26 28.21 40.33
N LYS A 159 -54.47 29.37 40.95
CA LYS A 159 -54.28 29.59 42.40
C LYS A 159 -55.03 28.49 43.16
N LEU A 160 -54.36 27.87 44.13
CA LEU A 160 -54.98 26.87 45.01
C LEU A 160 -56.23 27.51 45.63
N MET A 161 -57.42 26.99 45.30
CA MET A 161 -58.62 27.38 46.01
C MET A 161 -58.67 26.61 47.32
N TYR A 162 -58.91 27.35 48.41
CA TYR A 162 -59.14 26.74 49.71
C TYR A 162 -60.34 25.80 49.62
N ARG A 163 -60.17 24.57 50.09
CA ARG A 163 -61.28 23.65 50.32
C ARG A 163 -61.65 23.75 51.79
N SER A 164 -62.88 23.38 52.12
CA SER A 164 -63.29 23.24 53.52
C SER A 164 -62.26 22.40 54.28
N GLU A 165 -61.88 22.87 55.48
CA GLU A 165 -61.00 22.11 56.36
C GLU A 165 -61.63 20.74 56.65
N PRO A 166 -60.84 19.64 56.62
CA PRO A 166 -61.32 18.36 57.10
C PRO A 166 -61.84 18.54 58.51
N VAL A 167 -63.04 18.02 58.81
CA VAL A 167 -63.59 18.09 60.16
C VAL A 167 -62.60 17.42 61.09
N VAL A 168 -62.01 18.21 61.99
CA VAL A 168 -61.09 17.71 63.01
C VAL A 168 -61.89 16.74 63.85
N SER A 169 -61.58 15.45 63.77
CA SER A 169 -62.17 14.47 64.67
C SER A 169 -61.80 14.89 66.08
N LYS A 170 -62.78 15.34 66.85
CA LYS A 170 -62.62 15.53 68.28
C LYS A 170 -62.13 14.18 68.82
N VAL A 171 -60.88 14.12 69.25
CA VAL A 171 -60.42 13.03 70.10
C VAL A 171 -61.40 13.05 71.27
N LYS A 172 -62.22 12.01 71.38
CA LYS A 172 -63.03 11.81 72.58
C LYS A 172 -62.04 11.85 73.73
N GLY A 173 -62.24 12.79 74.65
CA GLY A 173 -61.53 12.76 75.92
C GLY A 173 -61.69 11.37 76.52
N ASP A 174 -60.63 10.90 77.13
CA ASP A 174 -60.53 9.58 77.73
C ASP A 174 -61.60 9.43 78.83
N GLU A 175 -62.78 8.95 78.46
CA GLU A 175 -63.82 8.49 79.39
C GLU A 175 -63.47 7.10 79.96
N GLY A 176 -62.28 6.57 79.66
CA GLY A 176 -61.81 5.28 80.13
C GLY A 176 -61.38 5.29 81.60
N GLU A 177 -60.73 6.36 82.08
CA GLU A 177 -60.17 6.37 83.46
C GLU A 177 -61.25 6.21 84.54
N THR A 178 -62.43 6.81 84.37
CA THR A 178 -63.50 6.73 85.38
C THR A 178 -64.20 5.36 85.44
N PHE A 179 -64.19 4.60 84.34
CA PHE A 179 -64.81 3.27 84.30
C PHE A 179 -63.93 2.22 84.99
N TYR A 180 -62.60 2.29 84.78
CA TYR A 180 -61.66 1.36 85.41
C TYR A 180 -61.56 1.50 86.93
N ASP A 181 -61.71 2.71 87.47
CA ASP A 181 -61.71 2.94 88.92
C ASP A 181 -62.97 2.39 89.59
N ARG A 182 -64.13 2.48 88.93
CA ARG A 182 -65.39 1.94 89.45
C ARG A 182 -65.41 0.42 89.50
N GLU A 183 -64.95 -0.27 88.45
CA GLU A 183 -64.85 -1.73 88.44
C GLU A 183 -63.86 -2.24 89.50
N LYS A 184 -62.77 -1.51 89.75
CA LYS A 184 -61.82 -1.86 90.83
C LYS A 184 -62.44 -1.72 92.22
N GLU A 185 -63.21 -0.66 92.48
CA GLU A 185 -63.95 -0.51 93.73
C GLU A 185 -64.96 -1.65 93.94
N GLU A 186 -65.69 -2.04 92.89
CA GLU A 186 -66.65 -3.15 92.95
C GLU A 186 -65.97 -4.50 93.21
N LEU A 187 -64.80 -4.76 92.63
CA LEU A 187 -64.02 -5.96 92.92
C LEU A 187 -63.53 -6.01 94.37
N LEU A 188 -63.08 -4.88 94.93
CA LEU A 188 -62.63 -4.82 96.32
C LEU A 188 -63.76 -5.13 97.31
N PHE A 189 -64.98 -4.66 97.01
CA PHE A 189 -66.16 -4.95 97.83
C PHE A 189 -66.54 -6.44 97.85
N PHE A 190 -66.26 -7.19 96.78
CA PHE A 190 -66.66 -8.60 96.66
C PHE A 190 -65.74 -9.58 97.42
N PHE A 191 -64.50 -9.18 97.74
CA PHE A 191 -63.51 -10.05 98.39
C PHE A 191 -63.22 -9.68 99.86
N THR A 192 -64.05 -8.85 100.48
CA THR A 192 -64.01 -8.54 101.93
C THR A 192 -65.22 -9.15 102.63
#